data_AF-A0A2G1Z9H0-F1
#
_entry.id   AF-A0A2G1Z9H0-F1
#
_cell.length_a   1.000
_cell.length_b   1.000
_cell.length_c   1.000
_cell.angle_alpha   90.00
_cell.angle_beta   90.00
_cell.angle_gamma   90.00
#
_symmetry.space_group_name_H-M   'P 1'
#
loop_
_entity.id
_entity.type
_entity.pdbx_description
1 polymer ?
#
loop_
_entity_poly.entity_id
_entity_poly.type
_entity_poly.pdbx_seq_one_letter_code
_entity_poly.pdbx_strand_id
1 'polypeptide(L)'
;MGENMNKQKFYNALRESGAVFGATLSQAQVDGCDAILDSCARQKVTAPHYVANILAQVAHETGGYMLPIKETVMPHHKDKNPSDATVIKRLDRAFAKGQLSWVKTPYWRDGAFGRGPIQTTHWRNYETIGRRLGLPLRNKPELLLNPKHGADSAVIGMMEGLYTGKKLSDYRFPGALDSDWRHHPRRIVNGNDGTDAKISKYHRAFYGALVAAGRDDEPIPKRKPSLPETGVPPGPPDVETYSRPAPDRSQTKPLAKSTTMWSAVGSALTGGASAIAAFEPWVAALVVVIIAGFAFWIMKERLKRHREQGG
;
A
#
# COMPACT_ATOMS: atom_id res chain seq x y z
N MET A 1 -32.24 1.19 -0.53
CA MET A 1 -31.78 2.51 -0.98
C MET A 1 -30.32 2.63 -0.54
N GLY A 2 -29.37 2.45 -1.48
CA GLY A 2 -27.95 2.61 -1.15
C GLY A 2 -27.63 4.10 -1.12
N GLU A 3 -27.09 4.58 0.00
CA GLU A 3 -26.77 6.00 0.25
C GLU A 3 -26.04 6.62 -0.94
N ASN A 4 -26.69 7.61 -1.56
CA ASN A 4 -26.20 8.27 -2.75
C ASN A 4 -25.14 9.31 -2.32
N MET A 5 -23.95 8.82 -1.96
CA MET A 5 -22.81 9.67 -1.63
C MET A 5 -22.49 10.60 -2.80
N ASN A 6 -22.23 11.88 -2.52
CA ASN A 6 -21.89 12.84 -3.55
C ASN A 6 -20.44 12.63 -4.03
N LYS A 7 -20.25 11.86 -5.12
CA LYS A 7 -18.93 11.55 -5.69
C LYS A 7 -18.12 12.80 -6.04
N GLN A 8 -18.76 13.88 -6.48
CA GLN A 8 -18.05 15.12 -6.80
C GLN A 8 -17.40 15.73 -5.55
N LYS A 9 -18.15 15.81 -4.44
CA LYS A 9 -17.62 16.27 -3.15
C LYS A 9 -16.50 15.35 -2.63
N PHE A 10 -16.66 14.03 -2.76
CA PHE A 10 -15.63 13.05 -2.40
C PHE A 10 -14.30 13.33 -3.11
N TYR A 11 -14.33 13.44 -4.44
CA TYR A 11 -13.11 13.66 -5.21
C TYR A 11 -12.53 15.07 -5.05
N ASN A 12 -13.37 16.09 -4.82
CA ASN A 12 -12.87 17.43 -4.51
C ASN A 12 -12.12 17.47 -3.18
N ALA A 13 -12.68 16.86 -2.12
CA ALA A 13 -12.02 16.76 -0.83
C ALA A 13 -10.68 16.01 -0.90
N LEU A 14 -10.58 14.96 -1.72
CA LEU A 14 -9.31 14.25 -1.94
C LEU A 14 -8.25 15.13 -2.63
N ARG A 15 -8.65 15.93 -3.62
CA ARG A 15 -7.74 16.89 -4.30
C ARG A 15 -7.26 17.97 -3.34
N GLU A 16 -8.17 18.54 -2.55
CA GLU A 16 -7.88 19.58 -1.55
C GLU A 16 -6.93 19.06 -0.47
N SER A 17 -7.15 17.83 0.02
CA SER A 17 -6.25 17.19 0.97
C SER A 17 -4.85 17.00 0.40
N GLY A 18 -4.75 16.59 -0.87
CA GLY A 18 -3.48 16.26 -1.54
C GLY A 18 -2.71 15.10 -0.90
N ALA A 19 -3.22 14.52 0.18
CA ALA A 19 -2.49 13.59 1.03
C ALA A 19 -2.26 12.23 0.37
N VAL A 20 -3.17 11.80 -0.52
CA VAL A 20 -3.13 10.50 -1.19
C VAL A 20 -2.59 10.61 -2.62
N PHE A 21 -3.19 11.49 -3.44
CA PHE A 21 -2.94 11.56 -4.87
C PHE A 21 -2.31 12.89 -5.33
N GLY A 22 -2.09 13.85 -4.43
CA GLY A 22 -1.78 15.23 -4.79
C GLY A 22 -3.03 16.01 -5.22
N ALA A 23 -2.81 17.16 -5.87
CA ALA A 23 -3.89 18.09 -6.24
C ALA A 23 -4.75 17.59 -7.42
N THR A 24 -4.33 16.55 -8.13
CA THR A 24 -5.03 15.99 -9.29
C THR A 24 -5.20 14.48 -9.14
N LEU A 25 -6.25 13.95 -9.75
CA LEU A 25 -6.49 12.50 -9.84
C LEU A 25 -6.52 12.11 -11.32
N SER A 26 -5.86 11.01 -11.64
CA SER A 26 -6.00 10.33 -12.93
C SER A 26 -7.33 9.58 -13.00
N GLN A 27 -7.79 9.27 -14.22
CA GLN A 27 -9.01 8.46 -14.40
C GLN A 27 -8.88 7.08 -13.75
N ALA A 28 -7.71 6.45 -13.81
CA ALA A 28 -7.47 5.17 -13.14
C ALA A 28 -7.65 5.24 -11.62
N GLN A 29 -7.26 6.34 -10.98
CA GLN A 29 -7.48 6.55 -9.54
C GLN A 29 -8.96 6.70 -9.22
N VAL A 30 -9.72 7.39 -10.07
CA VAL A 30 -11.18 7.53 -9.94
C VAL A 30 -11.84 6.16 -10.12
N ASP A 31 -11.53 5.44 -11.19
CA ASP A 31 -12.12 4.14 -11.50
C ASP A 31 -11.82 3.10 -10.40
N GLY A 32 -10.61 3.12 -9.84
CA GLY A 32 -10.22 2.24 -8.74
C GLY A 32 -10.93 2.59 -7.43
N CYS A 33 -11.05 3.89 -7.09
CA CYS A 33 -11.85 4.33 -5.94
C CYS A 33 -13.31 3.88 -6.10
N ASP A 34 -13.90 4.12 -7.27
CA ASP A 34 -15.29 3.76 -7.58
C ASP A 34 -15.51 2.25 -7.48
N ALA A 35 -14.62 1.43 -8.04
CA ALA A 35 -14.73 -0.03 -7.95
C ALA A 35 -14.76 -0.52 -6.48
N ILE A 36 -13.95 0.08 -5.61
CA ILE A 36 -13.91 -0.22 -4.17
C ILE A 36 -15.18 0.27 -3.47
N LEU A 37 -15.65 1.49 -3.75
CA LEU A 37 -16.87 2.03 -3.16
C LEU A 37 -18.10 1.21 -3.56
N ASP A 38 -18.20 0.81 -4.83
CA ASP A 38 -19.26 -0.05 -5.33
C ASP A 38 -19.19 -1.44 -4.69
N SER A 39 -17.98 -1.97 -4.45
CA SER A 39 -17.78 -3.22 -3.71
C SER A 39 -18.26 -3.10 -2.26
N CYS A 40 -17.88 -2.04 -1.55
CA CYS A 40 -18.39 -1.75 -0.21
C CYS A 40 -19.92 -1.69 -0.18
N ALA A 41 -20.56 -1.05 -1.18
CA ALA A 41 -22.02 -1.01 -1.29
C ALA A 41 -22.63 -2.41 -1.50
N ARG A 42 -22.07 -3.22 -2.41
CA ARG A 42 -22.52 -4.62 -2.64
C ARG A 42 -22.40 -5.48 -1.39
N GLN A 43 -21.30 -5.32 -0.64
CA GLN A 43 -21.01 -6.08 0.57
C GLN A 43 -21.59 -5.46 1.85
N LYS A 44 -22.35 -4.37 1.74
CA LYS A 44 -22.96 -3.64 2.86
C LYS A 44 -21.94 -3.17 3.91
N VAL A 45 -20.74 -2.80 3.47
CA VAL A 45 -19.73 -2.12 4.31
C VAL A 45 -20.09 -0.63 4.34
N THR A 46 -20.85 -0.24 5.36
CA THR A 46 -21.41 1.12 5.48
C THR A 46 -20.53 2.06 6.31
N ALA A 47 -19.93 1.56 7.41
CA ALA A 47 -19.13 2.35 8.34
C ALA A 47 -18.00 3.13 7.64
N PRO A 48 -17.98 4.48 7.70
CA PRO A 48 -17.03 5.31 6.96
C PRO A 48 -15.56 4.97 7.26
N HIS A 49 -15.23 4.67 8.52
CA HIS A 49 -13.88 4.24 8.88
C HIS A 49 -13.45 2.92 8.24
N TYR A 50 -14.36 1.97 8.02
CA TYR A 50 -14.01 0.72 7.33
C TYR A 50 -13.74 0.97 5.86
N VAL A 51 -14.61 1.75 5.20
CA VAL A 51 -14.43 2.12 3.79
C VAL A 51 -13.12 2.92 3.59
N ALA A 52 -12.84 3.88 4.48
CA ALA A 52 -11.61 4.65 4.45
C ALA A 52 -10.36 3.78 4.63
N ASN A 53 -10.40 2.78 5.52
CA ASN A 53 -9.27 1.90 5.73
C ASN A 53 -9.00 1.00 4.52
N ILE A 54 -10.06 0.47 3.91
CA ILE A 54 -9.97 -0.32 2.67
C ILE A 54 -9.31 0.49 1.57
N LEU A 55 -9.79 1.72 1.32
CA LEU A 55 -9.23 2.62 0.31
C LEU A 55 -7.76 2.96 0.61
N ALA A 56 -7.42 3.24 1.88
CA ALA A 56 -6.07 3.56 2.30
C ALA A 56 -5.08 2.41 2.05
N GLN A 57 -5.50 1.18 2.35
CA GLN A 57 -4.68 -0.01 2.11
C GLN A 57 -4.49 -0.24 0.62
N VAL A 58 -5.55 -0.17 -0.19
CA VAL A 58 -5.44 -0.30 -1.66
C VAL A 58 -4.55 0.79 -2.27
N ALA A 59 -4.67 2.03 -1.81
CA ALA A 59 -3.81 3.12 -2.26
C ALA A 59 -2.34 2.83 -1.95
N HIS A 60 -2.04 2.26 -0.77
CA HIS A 60 -0.69 1.89 -0.41
C HIS A 60 -0.15 0.73 -1.26
N GLU A 61 -0.90 -0.36 -1.38
CA GLU A 61 -0.50 -1.59 -2.07
C GLU A 61 -0.33 -1.39 -3.59
N THR A 62 -1.07 -0.47 -4.17
CA THR A 62 -0.98 -0.14 -5.62
C THR A 62 -0.04 1.03 -5.92
N GLY A 63 0.63 1.59 -4.90
CA GLY A 63 1.44 2.80 -5.04
C GLY A 63 0.63 4.01 -5.52
N GLY A 64 -0.67 4.06 -5.20
CA GLY A 64 -1.59 5.13 -5.56
C GLY A 64 -2.27 4.96 -6.92
N TYR A 65 -2.11 3.83 -7.61
CA TYR A 65 -2.79 3.57 -8.89
C TYR A 65 -4.26 3.16 -8.73
N MET A 66 -4.63 2.59 -7.58
CA MET A 66 -5.97 2.12 -7.16
C MET A 66 -6.56 0.94 -7.95
N LEU A 67 -6.28 0.82 -9.25
CA LEU A 67 -6.70 -0.34 -10.03
C LEU A 67 -5.83 -1.58 -9.74
N PRO A 68 -6.36 -2.79 -9.98
CA PRO A 68 -5.60 -4.02 -9.90
C PRO A 68 -4.31 -4.00 -10.75
N ILE A 69 -3.21 -4.47 -10.17
CA ILE A 69 -1.92 -4.60 -10.86
C ILE A 69 -1.30 -5.97 -10.62
N LYS A 70 -0.36 -6.35 -11.49
CA LYS A 70 0.52 -7.51 -11.26
C LYS A 70 1.72 -7.10 -10.42
N GLU A 71 2.32 -8.08 -9.75
CA GLU A 71 3.59 -7.94 -9.06
C GLU A 71 4.66 -7.38 -10.02
N THR A 72 5.60 -6.60 -9.49
CA THR A 72 6.62 -5.87 -10.24
C THR A 72 6.11 -4.70 -11.09
N VAL A 73 4.80 -4.43 -11.12
CA VAL A 73 4.27 -3.22 -11.75
C VAL A 73 4.33 -2.06 -10.76
N MET A 74 4.96 -0.97 -11.18
CA MET A 74 5.06 0.25 -10.39
C MET A 74 4.22 1.37 -11.03
N PRO A 75 3.83 2.41 -10.26
CA PRO A 75 3.11 3.57 -10.80
C PRO A 75 3.80 4.28 -11.98
N HIS A 76 5.11 4.17 -12.14
CA HIS A 76 5.83 4.76 -13.28
C HIS A 76 5.91 3.87 -14.54
N HIS A 77 5.54 2.58 -14.46
CA HIS A 77 5.55 1.72 -15.65
C HIS A 77 4.45 2.13 -16.64
N LYS A 78 4.79 2.28 -17.92
CA LYS A 78 3.80 2.55 -18.98
C LYS A 78 2.86 1.37 -19.16
N ASP A 79 3.42 0.16 -19.17
CA ASP A 79 2.67 -1.08 -19.18
C ASP A 79 2.24 -1.45 -17.75
N LYS A 80 0.94 -1.32 -17.48
CA LYS A 80 0.31 -1.67 -16.19
C LYS A 80 -0.11 -3.12 -16.10
N ASN A 81 -0.06 -3.86 -17.21
CA ASN A 81 -0.49 -5.25 -17.28
C ASN A 81 0.44 -6.09 -18.17
N PRO A 82 1.73 -6.22 -17.79
CA PRO A 82 2.69 -7.03 -18.55
C PRO A 82 2.26 -8.50 -18.57
N SER A 83 2.75 -9.26 -19.56
CA SER A 83 2.54 -10.71 -19.59
C SER A 83 3.07 -11.41 -18.33
N ASP A 84 2.48 -12.56 -17.98
CA ASP A 84 2.92 -13.36 -16.82
C ASP A 84 4.39 -13.77 -16.95
N ALA A 85 4.82 -14.13 -18.17
CA ALA A 85 6.22 -14.43 -18.48
C ALA A 85 7.16 -13.24 -18.18
N THR A 86 6.70 -12.00 -18.42
CA THR A 86 7.48 -10.79 -18.08
C THR A 86 7.60 -10.59 -16.57
N VAL A 87 6.51 -10.82 -15.83
CA VAL A 87 6.53 -10.73 -14.36
C VAL A 87 7.47 -11.79 -13.78
N ILE A 88 7.33 -13.04 -14.21
CA ILE A 88 8.20 -14.16 -13.80
C ILE A 88 9.67 -13.84 -14.08
N LYS A 89 9.99 -13.36 -15.29
CA LYS A 89 11.37 -12.99 -15.65
C LYS A 89 11.94 -11.87 -14.76
N ARG A 90 11.13 -10.90 -14.36
CA ARG A 90 11.56 -9.83 -13.44
C ARG A 90 11.83 -10.37 -12.04
N LEU A 91 10.94 -11.24 -11.52
CA LEU A 91 11.10 -11.88 -10.22
C LEU A 91 12.30 -12.83 -10.17
N ASP A 92 12.50 -13.63 -11.22
CA ASP A 92 13.68 -14.51 -11.33
C ASP A 92 14.98 -13.70 -11.34
N ARG A 93 15.02 -12.56 -12.05
CA ARG A 93 16.18 -11.66 -12.03
C ARG A 93 16.43 -11.08 -10.63
N ALA A 94 15.38 -10.67 -9.92
CA ALA A 94 15.51 -10.15 -8.56
C ALA A 94 15.99 -11.24 -7.58
N PHE A 95 15.46 -12.45 -7.71
CA PHE A 95 15.86 -13.63 -6.93
C PHE A 95 17.32 -14.00 -7.16
N ALA A 96 17.74 -14.09 -8.44
CA ALA A 96 19.13 -14.38 -8.79
C ALA A 96 20.13 -13.32 -8.28
N LYS A 97 19.66 -12.08 -8.09
CA LYS A 97 20.44 -10.97 -7.49
C LYS A 97 20.41 -10.95 -5.95
N GLY A 98 19.74 -11.90 -5.30
CA GLY A 98 19.60 -11.93 -3.84
C GLY A 98 18.71 -10.83 -3.27
N GLN A 99 17.91 -10.14 -4.10
CA GLN A 99 17.04 -9.04 -3.67
C GLN A 99 15.77 -9.51 -2.94
N LEU A 100 15.49 -10.82 -3.02
CA LEU A 100 14.35 -11.48 -2.38
C LEU A 100 14.83 -12.43 -1.28
N SER A 101 15.67 -11.92 -0.37
CA SER A 101 16.36 -12.73 0.65
C SER A 101 15.44 -13.45 1.64
N TRP A 102 14.17 -13.03 1.73
CA TRP A 102 13.14 -13.66 2.56
C TRP A 102 12.41 -14.80 1.85
N VAL A 103 12.62 -15.00 0.54
CA VAL A 103 11.98 -16.05 -0.24
C VAL A 103 12.89 -17.27 -0.29
N LYS A 104 12.41 -18.39 0.27
CA LYS A 104 13.09 -19.70 0.16
C LYS A 104 12.70 -20.44 -1.11
N THR A 105 11.42 -20.40 -1.47
CA THR A 105 10.85 -21.12 -2.62
C THR A 105 10.20 -20.11 -3.57
N PRO A 106 10.59 -20.06 -4.86
CA PRO A 106 10.11 -19.08 -5.83
C PRO A 106 8.67 -19.37 -6.26
N TYR A 107 7.72 -18.94 -5.44
CA TYR A 107 6.28 -19.16 -5.60
C TYR A 107 5.67 -18.55 -6.86
N TRP A 108 6.40 -17.72 -7.61
CA TRP A 108 5.90 -17.04 -8.81
C TRP A 108 6.04 -17.85 -10.09
N ARG A 109 6.95 -18.84 -10.14
CA ARG A 109 7.34 -19.53 -11.38
C ARG A 109 6.20 -20.32 -12.02
N ASP A 110 5.28 -20.81 -11.19
CA ASP A 110 4.07 -21.50 -11.61
C ASP A 110 2.86 -20.55 -11.75
N GLY A 111 3.05 -19.24 -11.54
CA GLY A 111 2.03 -18.21 -11.71
C GLY A 111 1.45 -17.64 -10.42
N ALA A 112 1.86 -18.10 -9.22
CA ALA A 112 1.29 -17.63 -7.95
C ALA A 112 1.79 -16.25 -7.45
N PHE A 113 2.28 -15.40 -8.34
CA PHE A 113 2.73 -14.03 -8.02
C PHE A 113 1.56 -13.08 -7.71
N GLY A 114 1.88 -11.91 -7.17
CA GLY A 114 0.93 -10.89 -6.73
C GLY A 114 0.00 -10.41 -7.85
N ARG A 115 -1.31 -10.48 -7.63
CA ARG A 115 -2.33 -9.81 -8.47
C ARG A 115 -3.34 -9.08 -7.61
N GLY A 116 -4.00 -8.11 -8.23
CA GLY A 116 -5.10 -7.40 -7.60
C GLY A 116 -4.65 -6.19 -6.77
N PRO A 117 -5.63 -5.50 -6.17
CA PRO A 117 -5.40 -4.26 -5.43
C PRO A 117 -4.69 -4.44 -4.08
N ILE A 118 -4.59 -5.68 -3.59
CA ILE A 118 -3.90 -6.04 -2.33
C ILE A 118 -2.78 -7.08 -2.58
N GLN A 119 -2.32 -7.22 -3.84
CA GLN A 119 -1.20 -8.10 -4.21
C GLN A 119 -1.31 -9.53 -3.63
N THR A 120 -2.42 -10.22 -3.93
CA THR A 120 -2.62 -11.62 -3.50
C THR A 120 -1.55 -12.52 -4.12
N THR A 121 -0.73 -13.16 -3.29
CA THR A 121 0.35 -14.11 -3.65
C THR A 121 0.06 -15.49 -3.08
N HIS A 122 0.73 -16.53 -3.59
CA HIS A 122 0.60 -17.95 -3.21
C HIS A 122 -0.75 -18.60 -3.52
N TRP A 123 -0.71 -19.80 -4.09
CA TRP A 123 -1.93 -20.49 -4.54
C TRP A 123 -2.96 -20.75 -3.45
N ARG A 124 -2.53 -21.00 -2.20
CA ARG A 124 -3.46 -21.15 -1.07
C ARG A 124 -4.35 -19.92 -0.86
N ASN A 125 -3.82 -18.72 -1.08
CA ASN A 125 -4.57 -17.48 -0.93
C ASN A 125 -5.50 -17.27 -2.11
N TYR A 126 -5.04 -17.56 -3.34
CA TYR A 126 -5.90 -17.58 -4.52
C TYR A 126 -7.08 -18.53 -4.35
N GLU A 127 -6.87 -19.74 -3.81
CA GLU A 127 -7.95 -20.69 -3.54
C GLU A 127 -8.91 -20.19 -2.46
N THR A 128 -8.39 -19.62 -1.37
CA THR A 128 -9.19 -19.11 -0.26
C THR A 128 -10.10 -17.97 -0.72
N ILE A 129 -9.51 -16.98 -1.38
CA ILE A 129 -10.22 -15.83 -1.94
C ILE A 129 -11.16 -16.26 -3.06
N GLY A 130 -10.72 -17.17 -3.94
CA GLY A 130 -11.51 -17.69 -5.04
C GLY A 130 -12.76 -18.41 -4.57
N ARG A 131 -12.64 -19.31 -3.57
CA ARG A 131 -13.77 -19.98 -2.94
C ARG A 131 -14.76 -18.97 -2.37
N ARG A 132 -14.27 -17.94 -1.68
CA ARG A 132 -15.13 -16.92 -1.06
C ARG A 132 -15.86 -16.04 -2.08
N LEU A 133 -15.23 -15.77 -3.23
CA LEU A 133 -15.78 -14.97 -4.32
C LEU A 133 -16.63 -15.79 -5.31
N GLY A 134 -16.58 -17.12 -5.24
CA GLY A 134 -17.15 -17.99 -6.28
C GLY A 134 -16.38 -17.92 -7.61
N LEU A 135 -15.07 -17.64 -7.56
CA LEU A 135 -14.21 -17.50 -8.73
C LEU A 135 -13.17 -18.63 -8.81
N PRO A 136 -12.88 -19.19 -10.00
CA PRO A 136 -11.92 -20.28 -10.18
C PRO A 136 -10.47 -19.77 -10.19
N LEU A 137 -10.06 -19.02 -9.17
CA LEU A 137 -8.79 -18.28 -9.15
C LEU A 137 -7.53 -19.15 -9.18
N ARG A 138 -7.62 -20.44 -8.83
CA ARG A 138 -6.52 -21.41 -9.01
C ARG A 138 -6.20 -21.63 -10.48
N ASN A 139 -7.21 -21.62 -11.35
CA ASN A 139 -7.08 -21.88 -12.78
C ASN A 139 -7.11 -20.60 -13.61
N LYS A 140 -7.72 -19.53 -13.07
CA LYS A 140 -7.90 -18.22 -13.71
C LYS A 140 -7.48 -17.08 -12.78
N PRO A 141 -6.20 -17.01 -12.36
CA PRO A 141 -5.70 -16.00 -11.44
C PRO A 141 -5.82 -14.57 -11.97
N GLU A 142 -5.82 -14.40 -13.30
CA GLU A 142 -6.00 -13.12 -13.99
C GLU A 142 -7.35 -12.46 -13.70
N LEU A 143 -8.34 -13.21 -13.23
CA LEU A 143 -9.63 -12.64 -12.84
C LEU A 143 -9.50 -11.59 -11.72
N LEU A 144 -8.45 -11.64 -10.90
CA LEU A 144 -8.17 -10.60 -9.90
C LEU A 144 -7.71 -9.25 -10.51
N LEU A 145 -7.40 -9.22 -11.80
CA LEU A 145 -7.07 -7.98 -12.53
C LEU A 145 -8.31 -7.28 -13.07
N ASN A 146 -9.47 -7.93 -13.05
CA ASN A 146 -10.73 -7.26 -13.33
C ASN A 146 -11.06 -6.28 -12.18
N PRO A 147 -11.40 -5.00 -12.45
CA PRO A 147 -11.64 -4.02 -11.39
C PRO A 147 -12.70 -4.44 -10.37
N LYS A 148 -13.80 -5.07 -10.81
CA LYS A 148 -14.86 -5.55 -9.92
C LYS A 148 -14.37 -6.69 -9.03
N HIS A 149 -13.78 -7.73 -9.61
CA HIS A 149 -13.29 -8.88 -8.83
C HIS A 149 -12.14 -8.51 -7.90
N GLY A 150 -11.22 -7.66 -8.38
CA GLY A 150 -10.14 -7.10 -7.56
C GLY A 150 -10.71 -6.35 -6.36
N ALA A 151 -11.68 -5.45 -6.58
CA ALA A 151 -12.32 -4.71 -5.50
C ALA A 151 -13.11 -5.61 -4.55
N ASP A 152 -13.84 -6.61 -5.06
CA ASP A 152 -14.54 -7.60 -4.23
C ASP A 152 -13.51 -8.38 -3.36
N SER A 153 -12.36 -8.76 -3.92
CA SER A 153 -11.30 -9.45 -3.17
C SER A 153 -10.74 -8.62 -2.02
N ALA A 154 -10.47 -7.32 -2.25
CA ALA A 154 -9.99 -6.40 -1.23
C ALA A 154 -10.99 -6.22 -0.09
N VAL A 155 -12.23 -5.86 -0.44
CA VAL A 155 -13.28 -5.55 0.54
C VAL A 155 -13.61 -6.77 1.38
N ILE A 156 -13.89 -7.91 0.74
CA ILE A 156 -14.23 -9.15 1.46
C ILE A 156 -13.02 -9.66 2.24
N GLY A 157 -11.83 -9.62 1.66
CA GLY A 157 -10.60 -10.05 2.32
C GLY A 157 -10.32 -9.30 3.61
N MET A 158 -10.47 -7.97 3.61
CA MET A 158 -10.29 -7.15 4.82
C MET A 158 -11.44 -7.27 5.82
N MET A 159 -12.67 -7.48 5.33
CA MET A 159 -13.85 -7.69 6.17
C MET A 159 -13.80 -9.02 6.93
N GLU A 160 -13.29 -10.07 6.31
CA GLU A 160 -13.29 -11.44 6.84
C GLU A 160 -11.92 -11.89 7.37
N GLY A 161 -10.86 -11.10 7.14
CA GLY A 161 -9.51 -11.39 7.60
C GLY A 161 -8.79 -12.45 6.78
N LEU A 162 -9.04 -12.53 5.47
CA LEU A 162 -8.52 -13.57 4.59
C LEU A 162 -7.03 -13.41 4.23
N TYR A 163 -6.39 -12.31 4.64
CA TYR A 163 -4.97 -12.05 4.37
C TYR A 163 -4.08 -12.47 5.52
N THR A 164 -4.32 -11.94 6.72
CA THR A 164 -3.49 -12.16 7.91
C THR A 164 -4.24 -12.81 9.07
N GLY A 165 -5.54 -13.10 8.91
CA GLY A 165 -6.44 -13.48 9.99
C GLY A 165 -7.02 -12.29 10.77
N LYS A 166 -6.49 -11.07 10.59
CA LYS A 166 -7.03 -9.85 11.19
C LYS A 166 -8.05 -9.19 10.27
N LYS A 167 -9.17 -8.73 10.84
CA LYS A 167 -10.26 -8.11 10.09
C LYS A 167 -10.60 -6.71 10.59
N LEU A 168 -11.31 -5.94 9.77
CA LEU A 168 -11.73 -4.57 10.08
C LEU A 168 -12.43 -4.44 11.45
N SER A 169 -13.27 -5.42 11.82
CA SER A 169 -14.01 -5.42 13.09
C SER A 169 -13.16 -5.64 14.34
N ASP A 170 -11.90 -6.07 14.18
CA ASP A 170 -10.98 -6.27 15.30
C ASP A 170 -10.44 -4.94 15.84
N TYR A 171 -10.57 -3.85 15.06
CA TYR A 171 -9.99 -2.54 15.38
C TYR A 171 -11.05 -1.54 15.83
N ARG A 172 -10.68 -0.68 16.78
CA ARG A 172 -11.51 0.42 17.28
C ARG A 172 -11.09 1.73 16.63
N PHE A 173 -11.74 2.09 15.52
CA PHE A 173 -11.51 3.36 14.85
C PHE A 173 -12.18 4.54 15.58
N PRO A 174 -11.61 5.76 15.52
CA PRO A 174 -10.33 6.10 14.86
C PRO A 174 -9.10 5.78 15.72
N GLY A 175 -9.24 5.47 17.01
CA GLY A 175 -8.11 5.31 17.94
C GLY A 175 -7.06 4.27 17.54
N ALA A 176 -7.46 3.23 16.80
CA ALA A 176 -6.56 2.23 16.25
C ALA A 176 -5.50 2.80 15.28
N LEU A 177 -5.76 3.97 14.66
CA LEU A 177 -4.82 4.62 13.73
C LEU A 177 -3.61 5.25 14.42
N ASP A 178 -3.69 5.45 15.73
CA ASP A 178 -2.65 6.04 16.58
C ASP A 178 -2.02 5.03 17.53
N SER A 179 -2.44 3.76 17.43
CA SER A 179 -1.92 2.68 18.26
C SER A 179 -0.52 2.23 17.80
N ASP A 180 0.20 1.50 18.65
CA ASP A 180 1.45 0.87 18.26
C ASP A 180 1.21 -0.16 17.12
N TRP A 181 2.29 -0.52 16.43
CA TRP A 181 2.21 -1.33 15.21
C TRP A 181 1.47 -2.67 15.38
N ARG A 182 1.41 -3.25 16.60
CA ARG A 182 0.73 -4.53 16.85
C ARG A 182 -0.79 -4.39 16.83
N HIS A 183 -1.29 -3.21 17.21
CA HIS A 183 -2.71 -2.89 17.28
C HIS A 183 -3.16 -1.96 16.15
N HIS A 184 -2.26 -1.65 15.22
CA HIS A 184 -2.54 -0.79 14.09
C HIS A 184 -3.21 -1.56 12.92
N PRO A 185 -4.25 -1.02 12.26
CA PRO A 185 -5.03 -1.72 11.23
C PRO A 185 -4.24 -2.08 9.96
N ARG A 186 -3.00 -1.59 9.79
CA ARG A 186 -2.07 -2.10 8.74
C ARG A 186 -1.95 -3.64 8.83
N ARG A 187 -2.08 -4.21 10.03
CA ARG A 187 -2.06 -5.67 10.29
C ARG A 187 -3.16 -6.46 9.58
N ILE A 188 -4.22 -5.83 9.08
CA ILE A 188 -5.25 -6.51 8.28
C ILE A 188 -4.67 -7.06 6.97
N VAL A 189 -3.70 -6.36 6.38
CA VAL A 189 -3.16 -6.68 5.05
C VAL A 189 -1.73 -7.20 5.10
N ASN A 190 -0.87 -6.62 5.95
CA ASN A 190 0.54 -7.01 6.02
C ASN A 190 1.04 -7.14 7.46
N GLY A 191 2.30 -7.52 7.67
CA GLY A 191 3.03 -7.42 8.94
C GLY A 191 3.73 -6.06 9.13
N ASN A 192 4.61 -5.97 10.13
CA ASN A 192 5.33 -4.72 10.43
C ASN A 192 6.31 -4.34 9.31
N ASP A 193 5.91 -3.39 8.48
CA ASP A 193 6.68 -2.86 7.35
C ASP A 193 7.02 -1.37 7.50
N GLY A 194 6.67 -0.76 8.65
CA GLY A 194 6.93 0.66 8.93
C GLY A 194 6.03 1.63 8.14
N THR A 195 4.94 1.16 7.57
CA THR A 195 4.03 1.98 6.74
C THR A 195 2.80 2.48 7.48
N ASP A 196 2.69 2.16 8.77
CA ASP A 196 1.55 2.46 9.64
C ASP A 196 1.15 3.94 9.57
N ALA A 197 2.10 4.86 9.76
CA ALA A 197 1.86 6.30 9.68
C ALA A 197 1.34 6.77 8.30
N LYS A 198 1.78 6.12 7.20
CA LYS A 198 1.31 6.41 5.85
C LYS A 198 -0.14 5.95 5.68
N ILE A 199 -0.47 4.75 6.15
CA ILE A 199 -1.85 4.26 6.16
C ILE A 199 -2.75 5.17 6.98
N SER A 200 -2.34 5.60 8.18
CA SER A 200 -3.14 6.52 8.99
C SER A 200 -3.37 7.86 8.29
N LYS A 201 -2.36 8.40 7.60
CA LYS A 201 -2.50 9.61 6.77
C LYS A 201 -3.52 9.39 5.65
N TYR A 202 -3.42 8.31 4.89
CA TYR A 202 -4.35 8.00 3.80
C TYR A 202 -5.77 7.76 4.31
N HIS A 203 -5.91 7.01 5.40
CA HIS A 203 -7.20 6.73 6.05
C HIS A 203 -7.91 8.03 6.42
N ARG A 204 -7.22 8.95 7.10
CA ARG A 204 -7.81 10.24 7.50
C ARG A 204 -8.27 11.07 6.30
N ALA A 205 -7.49 11.08 5.22
CA ALA A 205 -7.84 11.78 3.99
C ALA A 205 -9.09 11.18 3.31
N PHE A 206 -9.13 9.85 3.15
CA PHE A 206 -10.31 9.17 2.60
C PHE A 206 -11.53 9.35 3.49
N TYR A 207 -11.38 9.21 4.81
CA TYR A 207 -12.46 9.40 5.75
C TYR A 207 -13.05 10.82 5.66
N GLY A 208 -12.20 11.86 5.67
CA GLY A 208 -12.66 13.25 5.49
C GLY A 208 -13.40 13.46 4.16
N ALA A 209 -12.93 12.81 3.08
CA ALA A 209 -13.62 12.86 1.80
C ALA A 209 -14.98 12.14 1.81
N LEU A 210 -15.11 11.00 2.51
CA LEU A 210 -16.39 10.29 2.66
C LEU A 210 -17.40 11.16 3.44
N VAL A 211 -16.96 11.79 4.53
CA VAL A 211 -17.79 12.70 5.34
C VAL A 211 -18.21 13.93 4.52
N ALA A 212 -17.28 14.57 3.80
CA ALA A 212 -17.60 15.70 2.92
C ALA A 212 -18.63 15.33 1.84
N ALA A 213 -18.65 14.07 1.44
CA ALA A 213 -19.57 13.52 0.45
C ALA A 213 -20.93 13.07 1.04
N GLY A 214 -21.16 13.29 2.34
CA GLY A 214 -22.42 13.00 3.02
C GLY A 214 -22.55 11.57 3.55
N ARG A 215 -21.44 10.86 3.76
CA ARG A 215 -21.47 9.64 4.59
C ARG A 215 -21.27 10.03 6.04
N ASP A 216 -22.35 10.02 6.79
CA ASP A 216 -22.33 10.31 8.21
C ASP A 216 -21.65 9.18 8.99
N ASP A 217 -21.10 9.53 10.16
CA ASP A 217 -20.60 8.56 11.15
C ASP A 217 -21.79 7.85 11.81
N GLU A 218 -22.44 6.92 11.10
CA GLU A 218 -23.26 5.95 11.82
C GLU A 218 -22.34 5.11 12.73
N PRO A 219 -22.70 4.92 14.01
CA PRO A 219 -21.91 4.13 14.93
C PRO A 219 -21.65 2.75 14.34
N ILE A 220 -20.40 2.30 14.37
CA ILE A 220 -20.03 0.93 13.96
C ILE A 220 -20.99 -0.03 14.69
N PRO A 221 -21.84 -0.79 13.97
CA PRO A 221 -22.83 -1.63 14.62
C PRO A 221 -22.14 -2.60 15.57
N LYS A 222 -22.45 -2.51 16.87
CA LYS A 222 -22.06 -3.54 17.84
C LYS A 222 -22.78 -4.82 17.45
N ARG A 223 -22.14 -5.71 16.71
CA ARG A 223 -22.73 -7.02 16.43
C ARG A 223 -22.71 -7.85 17.73
N LYS A 224 -23.87 -8.40 18.10
CA LYS A 224 -23.96 -9.49 19.10
C LYS A 224 -23.03 -10.64 18.69
N PRO A 225 -22.46 -11.41 19.63
CA PRO A 225 -21.61 -12.56 19.31
C PRO A 225 -22.39 -13.51 18.39
N SER A 226 -21.92 -13.69 17.17
CA SER A 226 -22.53 -14.66 16.26
C SER A 226 -21.93 -16.04 16.50
N LEU A 227 -22.74 -16.92 17.11
CA LEU A 227 -22.83 -18.40 17.04
C LEU A 227 -21.52 -19.24 17.10
N PRO A 228 -21.57 -20.45 17.70
CA PRO A 228 -20.38 -21.17 18.16
C PRO A 228 -19.42 -21.48 17.02
N GLU A 229 -18.13 -21.54 17.32
CA GLU A 229 -17.08 -22.10 16.46
C GLU A 229 -17.50 -23.49 15.97
N THR A 230 -18.21 -23.56 14.84
CA THR A 230 -18.39 -24.80 14.13
C THR A 230 -17.14 -25.01 13.30
N GLY A 231 -16.17 -25.70 13.92
CA GLY A 231 -15.15 -26.50 13.24
C GLY A 231 -14.44 -25.81 12.09
N VAL A 232 -13.76 -24.68 12.36
CA VAL A 232 -12.53 -24.39 11.62
C VAL A 232 -11.53 -25.44 12.11
N PRO A 233 -10.95 -26.29 11.24
CA PRO A 233 -9.90 -27.21 11.66
C PRO A 233 -8.79 -26.40 12.35
N PRO A 234 -8.07 -26.97 13.34
CA PRO A 234 -7.08 -26.23 14.11
C PRO A 234 -6.19 -25.46 13.14
N GLY A 235 -6.13 -24.14 13.34
CA GLY A 235 -5.11 -23.33 12.70
C GLY A 235 -3.77 -24.05 12.92
N PRO A 236 -2.88 -24.10 11.91
CA PRO A 236 -1.61 -24.77 12.06
C PRO A 236 -0.90 -24.22 13.31
N PRO A 237 -0.16 -25.07 14.05
CA PRO A 237 0.78 -24.56 15.05
C PRO A 237 1.72 -23.60 14.33
N ASP A 238 1.85 -22.41 14.90
CA ASP A 238 2.64 -21.28 14.41
C ASP A 238 2.27 -20.81 13.00
N VAL A 239 1.40 -19.81 12.96
CA VAL A 239 1.54 -18.76 11.95
C VAL A 239 2.95 -18.20 12.14
N GLU A 240 3.90 -18.60 11.30
CA GLU A 240 5.01 -17.72 10.94
C GLU A 240 4.36 -16.47 10.33
N THR A 241 3.88 -15.58 11.20
CA THR A 241 3.87 -14.18 10.89
C THR A 241 5.30 -13.91 10.46
N TYR A 242 5.50 -13.47 9.21
CA TYR A 242 6.77 -12.91 8.80
C TYR A 242 7.00 -11.63 9.62
N SER A 243 7.35 -11.80 10.88
CA SER A 243 8.16 -10.87 11.62
C SER A 243 9.54 -11.01 11.00
N ARG A 244 9.98 -9.96 10.30
CA ARG A 244 11.40 -9.74 10.12
C ARG A 244 12.05 -9.86 11.52
N PRO A 245 13.03 -10.75 11.74
CA PRO A 245 13.60 -10.91 13.08
C PRO A 245 14.19 -9.58 13.56
N ALA A 246 13.93 -9.24 14.83
CA ALA A 246 14.72 -8.24 15.53
C ALA A 246 16.18 -8.77 15.62
N PRO A 247 17.20 -7.92 15.49
CA PRO A 247 18.58 -8.37 15.60
C PRO A 247 18.85 -8.96 16.99
N ASP A 248 19.43 -10.17 17.02
CA ASP A 248 19.92 -10.83 18.23
C ASP A 248 21.07 -10.01 18.86
N ARG A 249 20.97 -9.76 20.16
CA ARG A 249 21.93 -9.01 20.98
C ARG A 249 23.03 -9.89 21.61
N SER A 250 23.13 -11.17 21.26
CA SER A 250 24.07 -12.10 21.88
C SER A 250 25.17 -12.58 20.94
N GLN A 251 26.02 -11.66 20.48
CA GLN A 251 27.42 -11.93 20.09
C GLN A 251 28.14 -10.60 19.85
N THR A 252 28.68 -10.02 20.91
CA THR A 252 29.56 -8.85 20.83
C THR A 252 30.95 -9.29 20.38
N LYS A 253 31.27 -9.04 19.10
CA LYS A 253 32.64 -8.78 18.65
C LYS A 253 32.63 -7.51 17.79
N PRO A 254 33.59 -6.59 17.96
CA PRO A 254 33.51 -5.27 17.35
C PRO A 254 33.89 -5.38 15.87
N LEU A 255 32.95 -5.08 14.98
CA LEU A 255 33.24 -4.95 13.56
C LEU A 255 32.86 -3.56 13.05
N ALA A 256 33.82 -2.98 12.34
CA ALA A 256 33.90 -1.62 11.87
C ALA A 256 32.64 -1.14 11.12
N LYS A 257 32.31 0.14 11.33
CA LYS A 257 31.20 0.86 10.70
C LYS A 257 31.33 0.79 9.16
N SER A 258 30.60 -0.12 8.53
CA SER A 258 30.37 -0.11 7.08
C SER A 258 29.11 0.71 6.79
N THR A 259 29.35 1.98 6.47
CA THR A 259 28.37 2.98 6.05
C THR A 259 28.39 3.08 4.53
N THR A 260 27.52 2.35 3.83
CA THR A 260 27.46 2.48 2.36
C THR A 260 26.07 2.23 1.82
N MET A 261 25.17 3.22 1.98
CA MET A 261 24.13 3.53 0.98
C MET A 261 23.44 4.88 1.26
N TRP A 262 23.26 5.24 2.54
CA TRP A 262 22.58 6.49 2.94
C TRP A 262 23.55 7.64 3.30
N SER A 263 24.81 7.36 3.62
CA SER A 263 25.83 8.41 3.80
C SER A 263 26.18 9.12 2.49
N ALA A 264 26.16 8.43 1.35
CA ALA A 264 26.53 8.99 0.05
C ALA A 264 25.52 10.01 -0.51
N VAL A 265 24.23 9.89 -0.15
CA VAL A 265 23.22 10.91 -0.50
C VAL A 265 23.34 12.13 0.41
N GLY A 266 23.76 11.95 1.65
CA GLY A 266 24.01 13.04 2.61
C GLY A 266 25.29 13.83 2.35
N SER A 267 26.37 13.18 1.91
CA SER A 267 27.67 13.85 1.69
C SER A 267 27.78 14.59 0.34
N ALA A 268 26.85 14.40 -0.60
CA ALA A 268 26.78 15.21 -1.81
C ALA A 268 26.29 16.65 -1.56
N LEU A 269 25.73 16.94 -0.38
CA LEU A 269 25.28 18.28 0.00
C LEU A 269 26.37 19.12 0.67
N THR A 270 27.54 18.53 0.97
CA THR A 270 28.67 19.22 1.63
C THR A 270 30.03 19.02 0.95
N GLY A 271 30.19 18.05 0.05
CA GLY A 271 31.43 17.83 -0.70
C GLY A 271 31.32 18.28 -2.15
N GLY A 272 32.09 19.30 -2.54
CA GLY A 272 32.11 19.86 -3.90
C GLY A 272 32.48 18.86 -5.00
N ALA A 273 31.92 19.12 -6.19
CA ALA A 273 32.23 18.73 -7.58
C ALA A 273 32.83 17.35 -7.94
N SER A 274 33.59 16.67 -7.07
CA SER A 274 34.39 15.50 -7.41
C SER A 274 33.60 14.18 -7.46
N ALA A 275 32.36 14.14 -6.98
CA ALA A 275 31.55 12.92 -6.90
C ALA A 275 30.65 12.64 -8.13
N ILE A 276 30.61 13.54 -9.12
CA ILE A 276 29.66 13.45 -10.24
C ILE A 276 30.15 12.49 -11.34
N ALA A 277 31.46 12.28 -11.47
CA ALA A 277 32.05 11.46 -12.54
C ALA A 277 31.88 9.94 -12.37
N ALA A 278 31.39 9.47 -11.22
CA ALA A 278 31.20 8.05 -10.93
C ALA A 278 29.82 7.50 -11.36
N PHE A 279 28.99 8.33 -11.99
CA PHE A 279 27.62 7.98 -12.40
C PHE A 279 27.50 7.83 -13.92
N GLU A 280 26.59 6.95 -14.34
CA GLU A 280 26.10 6.89 -15.73
C GLU A 280 25.66 8.29 -16.20
N PRO A 281 25.93 8.71 -17.45
CA PRO A 281 25.76 10.10 -17.89
C PRO A 281 24.36 10.70 -17.64
N TRP A 282 23.32 9.87 -17.76
CA TRP A 282 21.94 10.30 -17.52
C TRP A 282 21.61 10.47 -16.02
N VAL A 283 22.29 9.73 -15.13
CA VAL A 283 22.19 9.88 -13.67
C VAL A 283 22.93 11.13 -13.23
N ALA A 284 24.11 11.41 -13.80
CA ALA A 284 24.85 12.65 -13.57
C ALA A 284 24.01 13.89 -13.96
N ALA A 285 23.33 13.85 -15.10
CA ALA A 285 22.43 14.92 -15.54
C ALA A 285 21.25 15.16 -14.56
N LEU A 286 20.64 14.08 -14.05
CA LEU A 286 19.58 14.15 -13.05
C LEU A 286 20.05 14.77 -11.72
N VAL A 287 21.23 14.39 -11.25
CA VAL A 287 21.84 14.94 -10.02
C VAL A 287 22.15 16.43 -10.18
N VAL A 288 22.67 16.86 -11.35
CA VAL A 288 22.92 18.28 -11.64
C VAL A 288 21.63 19.10 -11.65
N VAL A 289 20.54 18.59 -12.23
CA VAL A 289 19.23 19.26 -12.24
C VAL A 289 18.66 19.41 -10.81
N ILE A 290 18.83 18.38 -9.97
CA ILE A 290 18.38 18.42 -8.56
C ILE A 290 19.18 19.45 -7.76
N ILE A 291 20.51 19.48 -7.93
CA ILE A 291 21.39 20.45 -7.25
C ILE A 291 21.06 21.89 -7.69
N ALA A 292 20.88 22.13 -9.00
CA ALA A 292 20.52 23.44 -9.52
C ALA A 292 19.15 23.91 -9.01
N GLY A 293 18.16 23.01 -8.96
CA GLY A 293 16.83 23.30 -8.41
C GLY A 293 16.86 23.62 -6.92
N PHE A 294 17.70 22.92 -6.15
CA PHE A 294 17.87 23.17 -4.72
C PHE A 294 18.60 24.50 -4.45
N ALA A 295 19.64 24.81 -5.22
CA ALA A 295 20.34 26.10 -5.16
C ALA A 295 19.41 27.28 -5.51
N PHE A 296 18.57 27.12 -6.54
CA PHE A 296 17.56 28.11 -6.91
C PHE A 296 16.51 28.31 -5.81
N TRP A 297 16.06 27.22 -5.17
CA TRP A 297 15.13 27.29 -4.04
C TRP A 297 15.74 28.02 -2.84
N ILE A 298 17.00 27.73 -2.48
CA ILE A 298 17.70 28.44 -1.39
C ILE A 298 17.86 29.93 -1.70
N MET A 299 18.24 30.29 -2.94
CA MET A 299 18.34 31.70 -3.34
C MET A 299 16.99 32.41 -3.26
N LYS A 300 15.92 31.77 -3.75
CA LYS A 300 14.55 32.31 -3.66
C LYS A 300 14.10 32.51 -2.21
N GLU A 301 14.41 31.56 -1.33
CA GLU A 301 14.01 31.62 0.08
C GLU A 301 14.82 32.66 0.87
N ARG A 302 16.09 32.88 0.50
CA ARG A 302 16.91 33.97 1.06
C ARG A 302 16.44 35.35 0.59
N LEU A 303 16.08 35.49 -0.69
CA LEU A 303 15.51 36.72 -1.25
C LEU A 303 14.16 37.07 -0.62
N LYS A 304 13.32 36.07 -0.35
CA LYS A 304 12.05 36.24 0.35
C LYS A 304 12.26 36.74 1.79
N ARG A 305 13.16 36.12 2.54
CA ARG A 305 13.50 36.53 3.91
C ARG A 305 14.11 37.94 3.98
N HIS A 306 14.93 38.33 3.00
CA HIS A 306 15.47 39.69 2.93
C HIS A 306 14.40 40.75 2.65
N ARG A 307 13.34 40.41 1.89
CA ARG A 307 12.20 41.31 1.66
C ARG A 307 11.29 41.42 2.88
N GLU A 308 11.18 40.37 3.67
CA GLU A 308 10.35 40.34 4.89
C GLU A 308 11.03 41.03 6.10
N GLN A 309 12.35 41.19 6.08
CA GLN A 309 13.13 41.84 7.15
C GLN A 309 13.54 43.29 6.84
N GLY A 310 13.19 43.80 5.66
CA GLY A 310 13.55 45.15 5.20
C GLY A 310 12.35 46.03 4.86
N GLY A 311 11.18 45.76 5.43
CA GLY A 311 9.95 46.53 5.28
C GLY A 311 9.38 46.97 6.63
#